data_AF-A0A7Y5S682-F1
#
_entry.id   AF-A0A7Y5S682-F1
#
_cell.length_a   1.000
_cell.length_b   1.000
_cell.length_c   1.000
_cell.angle_alpha   90.00
_cell.angle_beta   90.00
_cell.angle_gamma   90.00
#
_symmetry.space_group_name_H-M   'P 1'
#
loop_
_entity.id
_entity.type
_entity.pdbx_description
1 polymer ?
#
loop_
_entity_poly.entity_id
_entity_poly.type
_entity_poly.pdbx_seq_one_letter_code
_entity_poly.pdbx_strand_id
1 'polypeptide(L)'
;MTRATAILLAALLAAAAIGSGISAARRVGSYHRENPREQFAFKRVGVREFNYAGRPVSLLDEASPSGKKLIVSYGDAKLSLPVVLPLDPRLPGLAPHDDWMGVLRFASATNMDLPELQAKMNAGEVRDRLVIVTRTPEPGADPTTWGEINKHRWTFDFYEFLPEGGFAHQKMAFPNKRARAKAEREGRELAIPQLREKTWEFEAALMVMPKTDGPNPEFRNDGLAAMGWTLPASGFATIGMIAMLVVAASRRPLTPARA
;
A
#
# COMPACT_ATOMS: atom_id res chain seq x y z
N MET A 1 1.44 52.98 -9.07
CA MET A 1 1.37 51.99 -10.17
C MET A 1 0.31 52.42 -11.17
N THR A 2 0.60 52.42 -12.48
CA THR A 2 -0.41 52.75 -13.50
C THR A 2 -1.24 51.50 -13.81
N ARG A 3 -2.44 51.67 -14.38
CA ARG A 3 -3.26 50.51 -14.79
C ARG A 3 -2.52 49.64 -15.81
N ALA A 4 -1.80 50.27 -16.74
CA ALA A 4 -0.99 49.56 -17.72
C ALA A 4 0.10 48.69 -17.07
N THR A 5 0.81 49.21 -16.04
CA THR A 5 1.81 48.39 -15.34
C THR A 5 1.18 47.28 -14.52
N ALA A 6 0.00 47.49 -13.92
CA ALA A 6 -0.74 46.45 -13.22
C ALA A 6 -1.18 45.31 -14.16
N ILE A 7 -1.70 45.63 -15.35
CA ILE A 7 -2.11 44.65 -16.36
C ILE A 7 -0.90 43.86 -16.89
N LEU A 8 0.23 44.53 -17.16
CA LEU A 8 1.45 43.86 -17.58
C LEU A 8 1.96 42.88 -16.51
N LEU A 9 1.97 43.28 -15.24
CA LEU A 9 2.34 42.39 -14.14
C LEU A 9 1.38 41.22 -13.98
N ALA A 10 0.07 41.45 -14.12
CA ALA A 10 -0.92 40.38 -14.11
C ALA A 10 -0.68 39.36 -15.24
N ALA A 11 -0.37 39.83 -16.46
CA ALA A 11 -0.06 38.96 -17.59
C ALA A 11 1.22 38.14 -17.37
N LEU A 12 2.26 38.74 -16.81
CA LEU A 12 3.51 38.03 -16.45
C LEU A 12 3.26 36.97 -15.38
N LEU A 13 2.46 37.29 -14.36
CA LEU A 13 2.10 36.36 -13.29
C LEU A 13 1.21 35.23 -13.81
N ALA A 14 0.30 35.51 -14.75
CA ALA A 14 -0.47 34.48 -15.45
C ALA A 14 0.44 33.52 -16.23
N ALA A 15 1.39 34.05 -17.01
CA ALA A 15 2.35 33.24 -17.75
C ALA A 15 3.21 32.38 -16.81
N ALA A 16 3.65 32.94 -15.67
CA ALA A 16 4.38 32.20 -14.64
C ALA A 16 3.52 31.08 -14.03
N ALA A 17 2.25 31.35 -13.69
CA ALA A 17 1.33 30.35 -13.15
C ALA A 17 1.09 29.20 -14.13
N ILE A 18 0.87 29.51 -15.41
CA ILE A 18 0.69 28.51 -16.48
C ILE A 18 1.97 27.70 -16.66
N GLY A 19 3.13 28.36 -16.75
CA GLY A 19 4.43 27.69 -16.91
C GLY A 19 4.75 26.75 -15.74
N SER A 20 4.55 27.20 -14.50
CA SER A 20 4.70 26.38 -13.30
C SER A 20 3.70 25.22 -13.26
N GLY A 21 2.45 25.44 -13.66
CA GLY A 21 1.43 24.40 -13.76
C GLY A 21 1.78 23.31 -14.77
N ILE A 22 2.23 23.68 -15.98
CA ILE A 22 2.69 22.73 -17.00
C ILE A 22 3.91 21.95 -16.51
N SER A 23 4.87 22.62 -15.86
CA SER A 23 6.04 21.97 -15.27
C SER A 23 5.65 20.97 -14.18
N ALA A 24 4.73 21.35 -13.29
CA ALA A 24 4.19 20.47 -12.24
C ALA A 24 3.52 19.24 -12.86
N ALA A 25 2.64 19.44 -13.85
CA ALA A 25 1.96 18.35 -14.55
C ALA A 25 2.93 17.39 -15.25
N ARG A 26 3.98 17.91 -15.89
CA ARG A 26 5.04 17.10 -16.51
C ARG A 26 5.81 16.28 -15.47
N ARG A 27 6.14 16.87 -14.32
CA ARG A 27 6.84 16.19 -13.22
C ARG A 27 5.99 15.07 -12.64
N VAL A 28 4.71 15.31 -12.40
CA VAL A 28 3.75 14.29 -11.96
C VAL A 28 3.61 13.17 -12.99
N GLY A 29 3.48 13.53 -14.27
CA GLY A 29 3.41 12.56 -15.36
C GLY A 29 4.67 11.70 -15.47
N SER A 30 5.86 12.30 -15.40
CA SER A 30 7.12 11.54 -15.35
C SER A 30 7.22 10.68 -14.10
N TYR A 31 6.83 11.20 -12.93
CA TYR A 31 6.81 10.42 -11.69
C TYR A 31 5.94 9.17 -11.81
N HIS A 32 4.72 9.27 -12.35
CA HIS A 32 3.84 8.12 -12.54
C HIS A 32 4.36 7.12 -13.58
N ARG A 33 5.08 7.59 -14.62
CA ARG A 33 5.73 6.70 -15.60
C ARG A 33 6.94 5.99 -15.04
N GLU A 34 7.74 6.67 -14.23
CA GLU A 34 8.94 6.13 -13.58
C GLU A 34 8.59 5.28 -12.35
N ASN A 35 7.41 5.48 -11.77
CA ASN A 35 6.91 4.77 -10.60
C ASN A 35 5.51 4.21 -10.88
N PRO A 36 5.38 3.26 -11.82
CA PRO A 36 4.10 2.61 -12.07
C PRO A 36 3.60 2.00 -10.74
N ARG A 37 2.34 2.26 -10.42
CA ARG A 37 1.72 1.64 -9.25
C ARG A 37 1.32 0.24 -9.64
N GLU A 38 2.07 -0.75 -9.18
CA GLU A 38 1.58 -2.12 -9.22
C GLU A 38 0.34 -2.20 -8.34
N GLN A 39 -0.74 -2.70 -8.93
CA GLN A 39 -1.98 -2.97 -8.23
C GLN A 39 -2.19 -4.46 -8.23
N PHE A 40 -2.56 -5.03 -7.09
CA PHE A 40 -2.83 -6.45 -6.98
C PHE A 40 -4.30 -6.67 -6.61
N ALA A 41 -4.94 -7.60 -7.30
CA ALA A 41 -6.26 -8.08 -6.90
C ALA A 41 -6.09 -9.34 -6.07
N PHE A 42 -6.67 -9.35 -4.87
CA PHE A 42 -6.63 -10.47 -3.96
C PHE A 42 -8.00 -11.12 -3.84
N LYS A 43 -8.02 -12.46 -3.84
CA LYS A 43 -9.16 -13.30 -3.51
C LYS A 43 -8.77 -14.22 -2.37
N ARG A 44 -9.53 -14.16 -1.26
CA ARG A 44 -9.33 -15.07 -0.12
C ARG A 44 -9.86 -16.46 -0.49
N VAL A 45 -9.09 -17.49 -0.17
CA VAL A 45 -9.49 -18.89 -0.27
C VAL A 45 -9.92 -19.34 1.12
N GLY A 46 -11.23 -19.53 1.31
CA GLY A 46 -11.81 -19.90 2.61
C GLY A 46 -12.05 -21.40 2.81
N VAL A 47 -11.72 -22.22 1.80
CA VAL A 47 -11.92 -23.67 1.80
C VAL A 47 -10.64 -24.41 2.17
N ARG A 48 -10.77 -25.60 2.76
CA ARG A 48 -9.64 -26.42 3.21
C ARG A 48 -9.01 -27.26 2.10
N GLU A 49 -9.77 -27.55 1.06
CA GLU A 49 -9.33 -28.39 -0.06
C GLU A 49 -9.63 -27.68 -1.38
N PHE A 50 -8.63 -27.56 -2.24
CA PHE A 50 -8.76 -26.95 -3.55
C PHE A 50 -7.57 -27.35 -4.43
N ASN A 51 -7.63 -27.01 -5.73
CA ASN A 51 -6.52 -27.23 -6.66
C ASN A 51 -5.84 -25.90 -7.01
N TYR A 52 -4.51 -25.94 -7.10
CA TYR A 52 -3.69 -24.82 -7.57
C TYR A 52 -2.55 -25.35 -8.43
N ALA A 53 -2.30 -24.71 -9.58
CA ALA A 53 -1.27 -25.11 -10.55
C ALA A 53 -1.31 -26.62 -10.91
N GLY A 54 -2.52 -27.20 -11.01
CA GLY A 54 -2.70 -28.63 -11.32
C GLY A 54 -2.41 -29.60 -10.16
N ARG A 55 -2.17 -29.09 -8.95
CA ARG A 55 -1.84 -29.89 -7.76
C ARG A 55 -2.90 -29.70 -6.67
N PRO A 56 -3.24 -30.76 -5.91
CA PRO A 56 -4.15 -30.66 -4.79
C PRO A 56 -3.47 -29.92 -3.63
N VAL A 57 -4.23 -29.03 -3.00
CA VAL A 57 -3.89 -28.33 -1.76
C VAL A 57 -4.88 -28.75 -0.68
N SER A 58 -4.38 -29.12 0.49
CA SER A 58 -5.21 -29.41 1.67
C SER A 58 -4.66 -28.75 2.93
N LEU A 59 -5.57 -28.29 3.80
CA LEU A 59 -5.26 -27.64 5.07
C LEU A 59 -5.99 -28.37 6.21
N LEU A 60 -5.23 -29.01 7.09
CA LEU A 60 -5.75 -29.87 8.15
C LEU A 60 -5.20 -29.44 9.52
N ASP A 61 -6.09 -29.35 10.50
CA ASP A 61 -5.69 -29.12 11.88
C ASP A 61 -5.18 -30.42 12.49
N GLU A 62 -4.01 -30.35 13.11
CA GLU A 62 -3.41 -31.44 13.84
C GLU A 62 -3.15 -31.00 15.28
N ALA A 63 -3.63 -31.78 16.24
CA ALA A 63 -3.28 -31.61 17.65
C ALA A 63 -1.90 -32.23 17.90
N SER A 64 -0.95 -31.43 18.37
CA SER A 64 0.39 -31.88 18.76
C SER A 64 0.61 -31.66 20.26
N PRO A 65 1.50 -32.42 20.92
CA PRO A 65 1.85 -32.17 22.32
C PRO A 65 2.36 -30.75 22.59
N SER A 66 2.94 -30.09 21.57
CA SER A 66 3.44 -28.71 21.65
C SER A 66 2.40 -27.63 21.29
N GLY A 67 1.15 -28.03 21.00
CA GLY A 67 0.07 -27.13 20.61
C GLY A 67 -0.64 -27.56 19.33
N LYS A 68 -1.62 -26.75 18.90
CA LYS A 68 -2.32 -26.98 17.63
C LYS A 68 -1.45 -26.52 16.46
N LYS A 69 -1.44 -27.32 15.39
CA LYS A 69 -0.73 -27.02 14.14
C LYS A 69 -1.71 -27.11 12.98
N LEU A 70 -1.49 -26.28 11.97
CA LEU A 70 -2.17 -26.39 10.68
C LEU A 70 -1.17 -26.98 9.67
N ILE A 71 -1.49 -28.16 9.17
CA ILE A 71 -0.69 -28.88 8.18
C ILE A 71 -1.22 -28.54 6.80
N VAL A 72 -0.37 -27.91 6.00
CA VAL A 72 -0.65 -27.53 4.62
C VAL A 72 0.06 -28.53 3.72
N SER A 73 -0.70 -29.27 2.92
CA SER A 73 -0.16 -30.18 1.91
C SER A 73 -0.33 -29.57 0.53
N TYR A 74 0.67 -29.69 -0.33
CA TYR A 74 0.67 -29.20 -1.71
C TYR A 74 1.41 -30.20 -2.61
N GLY A 75 0.67 -31.10 -3.25
CA GLY A 75 1.25 -32.32 -3.82
C GLY A 75 1.99 -33.11 -2.73
N ASP A 76 3.27 -33.38 -2.94
CA ASP A 76 4.11 -34.13 -1.99
C ASP A 76 4.73 -33.24 -0.89
N ALA A 77 4.68 -31.92 -1.05
CA ALA A 77 5.23 -30.98 -0.09
C ALA A 77 4.28 -30.77 1.09
N LYS A 78 4.85 -30.67 2.31
CA LYS A 78 4.11 -30.37 3.53
C LYS A 78 4.75 -29.19 4.26
N LEU A 79 3.89 -28.33 4.80
CA LEU A 79 4.25 -27.19 5.63
C LEU A 79 3.45 -27.26 6.93
N SER A 80 4.14 -27.13 8.05
CA SER A 80 3.52 -27.16 9.38
C SER A 80 3.52 -25.74 9.96
N LEU A 81 2.34 -25.16 10.11
CA LEU A 81 2.16 -23.82 10.68
C LEU A 81 1.71 -23.93 12.14
N PRO A 82 2.38 -23.28 13.10
CA PRO A 82 1.88 -23.23 14.47
C PRO A 82 0.60 -22.38 14.53
N VAL A 83 -0.47 -22.91 15.13
CA VAL A 83 -1.71 -22.15 15.33
C VAL A 83 -1.51 -21.21 16.50
N VAL A 84 -1.45 -19.91 16.20
CA VAL A 84 -1.20 -18.87 17.21
C VAL A 84 -2.48 -18.52 17.98
N LEU A 85 -3.62 -18.46 17.29
CA LEU A 85 -4.92 -18.09 17.85
C LEU A 85 -5.97 -19.09 17.35
N PRO A 86 -6.28 -20.15 18.10
CA PRO A 86 -7.38 -21.03 17.75
C PRO A 86 -8.71 -20.33 18.07
N LEU A 87 -9.43 -19.89 17.04
CA LEU A 87 -10.84 -19.51 17.16
C LEU A 87 -11.74 -20.75 17.31
N ASP A 88 -13.05 -20.51 17.39
CA ASP A 88 -14.07 -21.55 17.48
C ASP A 88 -13.94 -22.56 16.33
N PRO A 89 -13.60 -23.84 16.61
CA PRO A 89 -13.42 -24.87 15.59
C PRO A 89 -14.72 -25.22 14.86
N ARG A 90 -15.88 -24.76 15.35
CA ARG A 90 -17.18 -24.94 14.70
C ARG A 90 -17.37 -24.03 13.48
N LEU A 91 -16.52 -23.02 13.29
CA LEU A 91 -16.60 -22.15 12.12
C LEU A 91 -16.19 -22.91 10.84
N PRO A 92 -16.85 -22.63 9.70
CA PRO A 92 -16.63 -23.40 8.48
C PRO A 92 -15.27 -23.08 7.84
N GLY A 93 -14.70 -24.10 7.18
CA GLY A 93 -13.51 -23.95 6.35
C GLY A 93 -12.30 -23.44 7.13
N LEU A 94 -11.75 -22.30 6.68
CA LEU A 94 -10.58 -21.65 7.28
C LEU A 94 -10.92 -20.45 8.18
N ALA A 95 -12.21 -20.17 8.39
CA ALA A 95 -12.63 -19.09 9.29
C ALA A 95 -12.03 -19.17 10.72
N PRO A 96 -11.76 -20.37 11.31
CA PRO A 96 -11.05 -20.44 12.59
C PRO A 96 -9.63 -19.85 12.61
N HIS A 97 -9.06 -19.51 11.46
CA HIS A 97 -7.70 -18.99 11.34
C HIS A 97 -7.66 -17.55 10.81
N ASP A 98 -8.81 -16.94 10.49
CA ASP A 98 -8.88 -15.68 9.75
C ASP A 98 -8.24 -14.49 10.48
N ASP A 99 -8.13 -14.56 11.81
CA ASP A 99 -7.57 -13.51 12.66
C ASP A 99 -6.04 -13.41 12.60
N TRP A 100 -5.37 -14.50 12.25
CA TRP A 100 -3.90 -14.57 12.23
C TRP A 100 -3.34 -15.09 10.90
N MET A 101 -4.16 -15.68 10.03
CA MET A 101 -3.75 -16.28 8.76
C MET A 101 -4.72 -15.93 7.63
N GLY A 102 -4.18 -15.77 6.42
CA GLY A 102 -4.97 -15.72 5.19
C GLY A 102 -4.35 -16.57 4.09
N VAL A 103 -5.16 -17.40 3.43
CA VAL A 103 -4.81 -18.01 2.15
C VAL A 103 -5.30 -17.07 1.05
N LEU A 104 -4.37 -16.51 0.29
CA LEU A 104 -4.65 -15.46 -0.68
C LEU A 104 -4.19 -15.89 -2.07
N ARG A 105 -5.14 -15.89 -3.02
CA ARG A 105 -4.87 -16.01 -4.44
C ARG A 105 -4.87 -14.62 -5.04
N PHE A 106 -3.83 -14.26 -5.80
CA PHE A 106 -3.68 -12.90 -6.30
C PHE A 106 -3.00 -12.82 -7.66
N ALA A 107 -3.20 -11.71 -8.33
CA ALA A 107 -2.58 -11.40 -9.61
C ALA A 107 -2.38 -9.89 -9.75
N SER A 108 -1.45 -9.48 -10.62
CA SER A 108 -1.29 -8.07 -10.96
C SER A 108 -2.49 -7.60 -11.78
N ALA A 109 -3.19 -6.60 -11.25
CA ALA A 109 -4.29 -5.87 -11.87
C ALA A 109 -3.80 -4.55 -12.51
N THR A 110 -2.49 -4.40 -12.70
CA THR A 110 -1.92 -3.13 -13.19
C THR A 110 -2.43 -2.81 -14.60
N ASN A 111 -3.04 -1.64 -14.75
CA ASN A 111 -3.64 -1.16 -16.01
C ASN A 111 -4.83 -1.98 -16.53
N MET A 112 -5.55 -2.71 -15.67
CA MET A 112 -6.75 -3.45 -16.04
C MET A 112 -7.82 -3.33 -14.96
N ASP A 113 -9.09 -3.47 -15.35
CA ASP A 113 -10.18 -3.59 -14.39
C ASP A 113 -10.36 -5.04 -13.90
N LEU A 114 -11.19 -5.25 -12.87
CA LEU A 114 -11.39 -6.58 -12.29
C LEU A 114 -12.04 -7.58 -13.27
N PRO A 115 -13.07 -7.21 -14.07
CA PRO A 115 -13.61 -8.09 -15.11
C PRO A 115 -12.56 -8.53 -16.13
N GLU A 116 -11.74 -7.59 -16.64
CA GLU A 116 -10.67 -7.88 -17.59
C GLU A 116 -9.62 -8.81 -16.97
N LEU A 117 -9.20 -8.54 -15.74
CA LEU A 117 -8.27 -9.41 -15.02
C LEU A 117 -8.83 -10.83 -14.88
N GLN A 118 -10.10 -10.97 -14.49
CA GLN A 118 -10.73 -12.27 -14.32
C GLN A 118 -10.80 -13.04 -15.64
N ALA A 119 -11.11 -12.36 -16.75
CA ALA A 119 -11.11 -12.96 -18.09
C ALA A 119 -9.70 -13.43 -18.48
N LYS A 120 -8.67 -12.61 -18.27
CA LYS A 120 -7.26 -12.96 -18.56
C LYS A 120 -6.72 -14.07 -17.68
N MET A 121 -7.12 -14.13 -16.41
CA MET A 121 -6.81 -15.23 -15.51
C MET A 121 -7.45 -16.53 -15.98
N ASN A 122 -8.71 -16.49 -16.44
CA ASN A 122 -9.41 -17.67 -16.96
C ASN A 122 -8.81 -18.16 -18.30
N ALA A 123 -8.33 -17.24 -19.13
CA ALA A 123 -7.63 -17.55 -20.38
C ALA A 123 -6.18 -18.03 -20.17
N GLY A 124 -5.64 -17.91 -18.95
CA GLY A 124 -4.25 -18.26 -18.63
C GLY A 124 -3.22 -17.23 -19.12
N GLU A 125 -3.66 -16.04 -19.54
CA GLU A 125 -2.79 -14.94 -20.00
C GLU A 125 -2.10 -14.22 -18.83
N VAL A 126 -2.75 -14.22 -17.66
CA VAL A 126 -2.19 -13.66 -16.42
C VAL A 126 -1.93 -14.80 -15.45
N ARG A 127 -0.67 -14.96 -15.05
CA ARG A 127 -0.27 -15.92 -14.03
C ARG A 127 -0.72 -15.44 -12.67
N ASP A 128 -1.58 -16.22 -12.05
CA ASP A 128 -1.96 -16.03 -10.67
C ASP A 128 -0.92 -16.65 -9.72
N ARG A 129 -0.91 -16.15 -8.49
CA ARG A 129 -0.04 -16.56 -7.41
C ARG A 129 -0.90 -16.95 -6.21
N LEU A 130 -0.41 -17.89 -5.41
CA LEU A 130 -1.07 -18.34 -4.20
C LEU A 130 -0.08 -18.23 -3.04
N VAL A 131 -0.51 -17.59 -1.95
CA VAL A 131 0.32 -17.38 -0.76
C VAL A 131 -0.50 -17.64 0.50
N ILE A 132 0.14 -18.26 1.49
CA ILE A 132 -0.32 -18.19 2.87
C ILE A 132 0.43 -17.07 3.57
N VAL A 133 -0.30 -16.14 4.15
CA VAL A 133 0.25 -15.08 4.99
C VAL A 133 -0.13 -15.36 6.43
N THR A 134 0.85 -15.47 7.32
CA THR A 134 0.60 -15.59 8.76
C THR A 134 1.14 -14.38 9.49
N ARG A 135 0.39 -13.89 10.46
CA ARG A 135 0.78 -12.82 11.37
C ARG A 135 1.29 -13.44 12.67
N THR A 136 2.56 -13.23 12.98
CA THR A 136 3.25 -13.80 14.14
C THR A 136 3.62 -12.68 15.13
N PRO A 137 3.34 -12.81 16.43
CA PRO A 137 3.71 -11.80 17.42
C PRO A 137 5.16 -12.02 17.85
N GLU A 138 5.81 -10.99 18.38
CA GLU A 138 5.89 -10.92 19.84
C GLU A 138 5.96 -12.22 20.66
N PRO A 139 7.06 -13.01 20.75
CA PRO A 139 7.10 -14.09 21.74
C PRO A 139 6.77 -13.55 23.15
N GLY A 140 5.74 -14.13 23.80
CA GLY A 140 5.27 -13.70 25.13
C GLY A 140 4.16 -12.64 25.13
N ALA A 141 3.63 -12.23 23.96
CA ALA A 141 2.45 -11.40 23.89
C ALA A 141 1.18 -12.17 24.32
N ASP A 142 0.30 -11.53 25.10
CA ASP A 142 -0.97 -12.10 25.52
C ASP A 142 -1.92 -12.25 24.31
N PRO A 143 -2.40 -13.49 24.01
CA PRO A 143 -3.31 -13.75 22.89
C PRO A 143 -4.63 -12.97 22.95
N THR A 144 -5.08 -12.57 24.14
CA THR A 144 -6.39 -11.93 24.34
C THR A 144 -6.37 -10.42 24.10
N THR A 145 -5.23 -9.77 24.30
CA THR A 145 -5.05 -8.32 24.09
C THR A 145 -4.27 -8.00 22.82
N TRP A 146 -3.86 -9.03 22.06
CA TRP A 146 -3.07 -8.92 20.83
C TRP A 146 -3.54 -7.84 19.87
N GLY A 147 -4.85 -7.78 19.61
CA GLY A 147 -5.42 -6.91 18.57
C GLY A 147 -4.99 -5.45 18.72
N GLU A 148 -4.81 -5.02 19.97
CA GLU A 148 -4.43 -3.67 20.37
C GLU A 148 -2.91 -3.48 20.54
N ILE A 149 -2.12 -4.55 20.38
CA ILE A 149 -0.67 -4.53 20.53
C ILE A 149 -0.04 -3.88 19.30
N ASN A 150 0.53 -2.70 19.51
CA ASN A 150 1.50 -1.98 18.69
C ASN A 150 1.91 -2.69 17.38
N LYS A 151 1.16 -2.42 16.30
CA LYS A 151 1.39 -2.98 14.95
C LYS A 151 2.82 -2.93 14.44
N HIS A 152 3.63 -1.98 14.94
CA HIS A 152 5.05 -1.88 14.60
C HIS A 152 5.92 -3.04 15.12
N ARG A 153 5.35 -3.97 15.90
CA ARG A 153 6.01 -5.19 16.37
C ARG A 153 5.54 -6.44 15.65
N TRP A 154 4.60 -6.33 14.71
CA TRP A 154 4.11 -7.49 13.99
C TRP A 154 5.14 -7.95 12.97
N THR A 155 5.24 -9.27 12.86
CA THR A 155 5.97 -9.94 11.78
C THR A 155 5.00 -10.77 10.97
N PHE A 156 5.30 -10.88 9.68
CA PHE A 156 4.51 -11.61 8.71
C PHE A 156 5.40 -12.64 8.06
N ASP A 157 4.92 -13.87 7.99
CA ASP A 157 5.54 -14.93 7.23
C ASP A 157 4.69 -15.18 5.98
N PHE A 158 5.36 -15.22 4.83
CA PHE A 158 4.78 -15.44 3.50
C PHE A 158 5.24 -16.79 3.01
N TYR A 159 4.30 -17.69 2.74
CA TYR A 159 4.55 -19.01 2.17
C TYR A 159 3.91 -19.06 0.79
N GLU A 160 4.68 -18.74 -0.24
CA GLU A 160 4.22 -18.74 -1.63
C GLU A 160 4.31 -20.14 -2.24
N PHE A 161 3.24 -20.55 -2.90
CA PHE A 161 3.14 -21.84 -3.58
C PHE A 161 3.78 -21.73 -4.96
N LEU A 162 4.86 -22.49 -5.14
CA LEU A 162 5.58 -22.53 -6.41
C LEU A 162 4.86 -23.47 -7.40
N PRO A 163 4.62 -23.11 -8.68
CA PRO A 163 3.91 -24.00 -9.61
C PRO A 163 4.59 -25.35 -9.85
N GLU A 164 5.91 -25.39 -9.78
CA GLU A 164 6.73 -26.61 -9.82
C GLU A 164 6.54 -27.50 -8.58
N GLY A 165 5.95 -26.99 -7.50
CA GLY A 165 5.78 -27.66 -6.22
C GLY A 165 6.62 -27.03 -5.10
N GLY A 166 6.19 -27.23 -3.86
CA GLY A 166 6.87 -26.68 -2.69
C GLY A 166 6.49 -25.25 -2.35
N PHE A 167 7.23 -24.66 -1.41
CA PHE A 167 6.94 -23.36 -0.82
C PHE A 167 8.18 -22.47 -0.81
N ALA A 168 8.04 -21.22 -1.28
CA ALA A 168 9.00 -20.17 -0.99
C ALA A 168 8.59 -19.47 0.32
N HIS A 169 9.54 -19.31 1.25
CA HIS A 169 9.28 -18.65 2.53
C HIS A 169 10.02 -17.32 2.61
N GLN A 170 9.30 -16.29 3.04
CA GLN A 170 9.87 -14.98 3.35
C GLN A 170 9.26 -14.45 4.63
N LYS A 171 10.10 -13.84 5.48
CA LYS A 171 9.65 -13.18 6.71
C LYS A 171 9.92 -11.69 6.64
N MET A 172 8.90 -10.88 6.96
CA MET A 172 9.01 -9.43 7.00
C MET A 172 8.39 -8.83 8.25
N ALA A 173 8.93 -7.71 8.72
CA ALA A 173 8.38 -6.92 9.81
C ALA A 173 7.47 -5.80 9.28
N PHE A 174 6.49 -5.38 10.09
CA PHE A 174 5.71 -4.19 9.78
C PHE A 174 6.61 -2.94 9.71
N PRO A 175 6.31 -1.94 8.86
CA PRO A 175 7.15 -0.76 8.75
C PRO A 175 7.29 0.00 10.08
N ASN A 176 8.54 0.32 10.44
CA ASN A 176 8.86 1.05 11.66
C ASN A 176 10.00 2.05 11.42
N LYS A 177 9.62 3.34 11.40
CA LYS A 177 10.54 4.49 11.18
C LYS A 177 11.67 4.55 12.19
N ARG A 178 11.36 4.33 13.47
CA ARG A 178 12.36 4.44 14.55
C ARG A 178 13.40 3.34 14.40
N ALA A 179 12.96 2.12 14.11
CA ALA A 179 13.86 1.00 13.87
C ALA A 179 14.76 1.23 12.65
N ARG A 180 14.19 1.72 11.53
CA ARG A 180 14.96 2.01 10.31
C ARG A 180 15.98 3.13 10.52
N ALA A 181 15.57 4.26 11.11
CA ALA A 181 16.46 5.38 11.39
C ALA A 181 17.58 5.00 12.37
N LYS A 182 17.29 4.13 13.35
CA LYS A 182 18.30 3.60 14.27
C LYS A 182 19.31 2.72 13.52
N ALA A 183 18.83 1.80 12.68
CA ALA A 183 19.69 0.93 11.88
C ALA A 183 20.61 1.72 10.94
N GLU A 184 20.07 2.75 10.27
CA GLU A 184 20.83 3.67 9.41
C GLU A 184 21.90 4.46 10.18
N ARG A 185 21.55 5.02 11.35
CA ARG A 185 22.52 5.71 12.21
C ARG A 185 23.64 4.80 12.71
N GLU A 186 23.32 3.54 12.96
CA GLU A 186 24.27 2.52 13.44
C GLU A 186 24.99 1.80 12.29
N GLY A 187 24.72 2.14 11.02
CA GLY A 187 25.34 1.52 9.85
C GLY A 187 25.06 0.02 9.72
N ARG A 188 23.96 -0.47 10.30
CA ARG A 188 23.61 -1.90 10.34
C ARG A 188 22.34 -2.19 9.54
N GLU A 189 22.24 -3.39 9.02
CA GLU A 189 20.99 -3.86 8.43
C GLU A 189 19.97 -4.24 9.51
N LEU A 190 18.70 -4.21 9.13
CA LEU A 190 17.62 -4.67 10.00
C LEU A 190 17.65 -6.19 10.10
N ALA A 191 17.50 -6.73 11.30
CA ALA A 191 17.48 -8.18 11.52
C ALA A 191 16.36 -8.90 10.74
N ILE A 192 15.24 -8.22 10.50
CA ILE A 192 14.15 -8.67 9.64
C ILE A 192 13.85 -7.55 8.64
N PRO A 193 13.81 -7.85 7.33
CA PRO A 193 13.39 -6.89 6.31
C PRO A 193 12.00 -6.32 6.64
N GLN A 194 11.78 -5.02 6.38
CA GLN A 194 10.47 -4.41 6.58
C GLN A 194 9.63 -4.52 5.30
N LEU A 195 8.32 -4.67 5.46
CA LEU A 195 7.38 -4.54 4.35
C LEU A 195 7.56 -3.19 3.66
N ARG A 196 7.38 -3.18 2.34
CA ARG A 196 7.48 -1.98 1.53
C ARG A 196 6.12 -1.66 0.95
N GLU A 197 5.70 -0.40 1.05
CA GLU A 197 4.48 0.05 0.36
C GLU A 197 4.57 -0.23 -1.15
N LYS A 198 3.41 -0.43 -1.79
CA LYS A 198 3.27 -0.72 -3.22
C LYS A 198 3.89 -2.06 -3.65
N THR A 199 4.00 -3.02 -2.73
CA THR A 199 4.33 -4.41 -3.06
C THR A 199 3.18 -5.32 -2.67
N TRP A 200 3.08 -6.48 -3.32
CA TRP A 200 2.02 -7.44 -3.02
C TRP A 200 2.13 -7.97 -1.58
N GLU A 201 3.34 -8.07 -1.02
CA GLU A 201 3.56 -8.51 0.36
C GLU A 201 2.93 -7.54 1.36
N PHE A 202 3.05 -6.23 1.11
CA PHE A 202 2.43 -5.22 1.97
C PHE A 202 0.91 -5.28 1.89
N GLU A 203 0.33 -5.32 0.68
CA GLU A 203 -1.12 -5.42 0.50
C GLU A 203 -1.69 -6.72 1.08
N ALA A 204 -0.99 -7.85 0.89
CA ALA A 204 -1.35 -9.15 1.45
C ALA A 204 -1.29 -9.15 2.98
N ALA A 205 -0.28 -8.49 3.58
CA ALA A 205 -0.20 -8.31 5.02
C ALA A 205 -1.39 -7.52 5.56
N LEU A 206 -1.84 -6.47 4.87
CA LEU A 206 -3.02 -5.69 5.29
C LEU A 206 -4.30 -6.54 5.36
N MET A 207 -4.43 -7.54 4.48
CA MET A 207 -5.60 -8.43 4.45
C MET A 207 -5.70 -9.35 5.67
N VAL A 208 -4.58 -9.57 6.38
CA VAL A 208 -4.53 -10.38 7.61
C VAL A 208 -4.37 -9.52 8.88
N MET A 209 -4.41 -8.20 8.74
CA MET A 209 -4.45 -7.27 9.87
C MET A 209 -5.89 -7.08 10.36
N PRO A 210 -6.11 -6.78 11.65
CA PRO A 210 -7.43 -6.41 12.15
C PRO A 210 -7.88 -5.13 11.43
N LYS A 211 -9.17 -5.07 11.06
CA LYS A 211 -9.73 -3.97 10.25
C LYS A 211 -9.61 -2.59 10.90
N THR A 212 -9.39 -2.54 12.21
CA THR A 212 -9.20 -1.31 12.99
C THR A 212 -7.82 -0.68 12.82
N ASP A 213 -6.81 -1.43 12.36
CA ASP A 213 -5.39 -1.06 12.51
C ASP A 213 -4.62 -0.84 11.20
N GLY A 214 -5.34 -0.47 10.13
CA GLY A 214 -4.74 -0.14 8.84
C GLY A 214 -3.58 0.86 8.94
N PRO A 215 -2.59 0.81 8.02
CA PRO A 215 -1.50 1.76 7.98
C PRO A 215 -2.05 3.16 7.72
N ASN A 216 -1.44 4.17 8.35
CA ASN A 216 -1.61 5.55 7.89
C ASN A 216 -0.80 5.66 6.59
N PRO A 217 -1.42 5.92 5.43
CA PRO A 217 -0.71 5.98 4.17
C PRO A 217 0.38 7.06 4.22
N GLU A 218 1.61 6.73 3.79
CA GLU A 218 2.67 7.72 3.70
C GLU A 218 2.54 8.53 2.39
N PHE A 219 2.11 9.78 2.51
CA PHE A 219 2.08 10.74 1.39
C PHE A 219 3.47 11.24 0.95
N ARG A 220 4.58 10.59 1.34
CA ARG A 220 5.95 11.05 1.01
C ARG A 220 6.40 10.68 -0.41
N ASN A 221 5.79 9.66 -1.00
CA ASN A 221 6.10 9.16 -2.34
C ASN A 221 4.82 9.20 -3.21
N ASP A 222 4.25 10.38 -3.31
CA ASP A 222 3.08 10.66 -4.12
C ASP A 222 3.37 11.74 -5.19
N GLY A 223 2.41 11.96 -6.08
CA GLY A 223 2.54 12.98 -7.13
C GLY A 223 2.70 14.39 -6.57
N LEU A 224 2.20 14.68 -5.37
CA LEU A 224 2.32 15.99 -4.73
C LEU A 224 3.77 16.25 -4.30
N ALA A 225 4.44 15.27 -3.72
CA ALA A 225 5.87 15.36 -3.42
C ALA A 225 6.71 15.59 -4.69
N ALA A 226 6.33 14.95 -5.81
CA ALA A 226 7.02 15.12 -7.10
C ALA A 226 6.86 16.51 -7.72
N MET A 227 5.78 17.24 -7.41
CA MET A 227 5.61 18.63 -7.87
C MET A 227 6.69 19.55 -7.27
N GLY A 228 7.14 19.30 -6.04
CA GLY A 228 8.15 20.10 -5.37
C GLY A 228 7.79 21.59 -5.31
N TRP A 229 8.74 22.47 -5.64
CA TRP A 229 8.54 23.93 -5.59
C TRP A 229 7.55 24.49 -6.63
N THR A 230 7.18 23.71 -7.64
CA THR A 230 6.30 24.20 -8.72
C THR A 230 4.87 24.50 -8.23
N LEU A 231 4.42 23.78 -7.20
CA LEU A 231 3.11 23.99 -6.58
C LEU A 231 3.02 25.32 -5.77
N PRO A 232 3.96 25.64 -4.86
CA PRO A 232 3.94 26.96 -4.23
C PRO A 232 4.17 28.10 -5.23
N ALA A 233 5.01 27.91 -6.26
CA ALA A 233 5.21 28.93 -7.28
C ALA A 233 3.95 29.24 -8.11
N SER A 234 3.20 28.20 -8.53
CA SER A 234 1.92 28.42 -9.22
C SER A 234 0.90 29.09 -8.30
N GLY A 235 0.86 28.72 -7.02
CA GLY A 235 0.02 29.34 -6.00
C GLY A 235 0.31 30.84 -5.83
N PHE A 236 1.58 31.21 -5.60
CA PHE A 236 1.98 32.61 -5.45
C PHE A 236 1.73 33.43 -6.74
N ALA A 237 2.02 32.85 -7.90
CA ALA A 237 1.77 33.50 -9.18
C ALA A 237 0.27 33.77 -9.40
N THR A 238 -0.58 32.81 -9.03
CA THR A 238 -2.05 32.96 -9.13
C THR A 238 -2.59 34.03 -8.17
N ILE A 239 -2.17 34.01 -6.91
CA ILE A 239 -2.56 35.03 -5.92
C ILE A 239 -2.08 36.43 -6.36
N GLY A 240 -0.83 36.53 -6.80
CA GLY A 240 -0.27 37.78 -7.30
C GLY A 240 -1.02 38.30 -8.52
N MET A 241 -1.38 37.43 -9.47
CA MET A 241 -2.17 37.78 -10.64
C MET A 241 -3.53 38.37 -10.22
N ILE A 242 -4.25 37.70 -9.31
CA ILE A 242 -5.54 38.16 -8.79
C ILE A 242 -5.38 39.54 -8.14
N ALA A 243 -4.35 39.74 -7.30
CA ALA A 243 -4.08 41.02 -6.65
C ALA A 243 -3.83 42.15 -7.67
N MET A 244 -3.05 41.87 -8.73
CA MET A 244 -2.79 42.85 -9.79
C MET A 244 -4.05 43.20 -10.61
N LEU A 245 -4.92 42.22 -10.86
CA LEU A 245 -6.21 42.45 -11.51
C LEU A 245 -7.12 43.34 -10.66
N VAL A 246 -7.17 43.11 -9.34
CA VAL A 246 -7.92 43.96 -8.40
C VAL A 246 -7.40 45.40 -8.43
N VAL A 247 -6.07 45.60 -8.41
CA VAL A 247 -5.48 46.94 -8.51
C VAL A 247 -5.79 47.61 -9.85
N ALA A 248 -5.73 46.87 -10.96
CA ALA A 248 -6.09 47.39 -12.28
C ALA A 248 -7.56 47.82 -12.37
N ALA A 249 -8.46 47.03 -11.75
CA ALA A 249 -9.90 47.28 -11.72
C ALA A 249 -10.30 48.43 -10.77
N SER A 250 -9.50 48.70 -9.74
CA SER A 250 -9.78 49.81 -8.81
C SER A 250 -9.86 51.16 -9.55
N ARG A 251 -10.94 51.91 -9.32
CA ARG A 251 -11.08 53.29 -9.78
C ARG A 251 -10.49 54.19 -8.70
N ARG A 252 -9.61 55.14 -9.06
CA ARG A 252 -9.18 56.17 -8.11
C ARG A 252 -10.43 56.95 -7.67
N PRO A 253 -10.63 57.20 -6.37
CA PRO A 253 -11.66 58.14 -5.96
C PRO A 253 -11.33 59.50 -6.60
N LEU A 254 -12.30 60.10 -7.28
CA LEU A 254 -12.25 61.49 -7.69
C LEU A 254 -12.11 62.31 -6.41
N THR A 255 -10.94 62.87 -6.17
CA THR A 255 -10.75 63.85 -5.10
C THR A 255 -11.75 64.97 -5.36
N PRO A 256 -12.73 65.22 -4.47
CA PRO A 256 -13.64 66.34 -4.67
C PRO A 256 -12.81 67.61 -4.71
N ALA A 257 -12.98 68.40 -5.76
CA ALA A 257 -12.36 69.72 -5.86
C ALA A 257 -12.78 70.52 -4.63
N ARG A 258 -11.81 70.98 -3.83
CA ARG A 258 -12.09 71.95 -2.78
C ARG A 258 -12.60 73.22 -3.46
N ALA A 259 -13.85 73.56 -3.21
CA ALA A 259 -14.46 74.84 -3.53
C ALA A 259 -13.84 75.95 -2.69
#